data_AF-A0A357K4D7-F1
#
_entry.id   AF-A0A357K4D7-F1
#
_cell.length_a   1.000
_cell.length_b   1.000
_cell.length_c   1.000
_cell.angle_alpha   90.00
_cell.angle_beta   90.00
_cell.angle_gamma   90.00
#
_symmetry.space_group_name_H-M   'P 1'
#
loop_
_entity.id
_entity.type
_entity.pdbx_description
1 polymer ?
#
loop_
_entity_poly.entity_id
_entity_poly.type
_entity_poly.pdbx_seq_one_letter_code
_entity_poly.pdbx_strand_id
1 'polypeptide(L)' 'IVRDPAMRVKALDDVKDAAVESGFGVIDALDSPIQGGDGNREYLLRLERL' A
#
# COMPACT_ATOMS: atom_id res chain seq x y z
N ILE A 1 -14.45 -5.92 0.74
CA ILE A 1 -13.87 -5.63 -0.61
C ILE A 1 -13.96 -4.13 -0.91
N VAL A 2 -12.81 -3.47 -1.14
CA VAL A 2 -12.77 -2.07 -1.60
C VAL A 2 -12.82 -2.04 -3.13
N ARG A 3 -14.00 -1.73 -3.68
CA ARG A 3 -14.25 -1.75 -5.13
C ARG A 3 -13.81 -0.47 -5.84
N ASP A 4 -13.94 0.67 -5.16
CA ASP A 4 -13.55 1.98 -5.69
C ASP A 4 -12.02 2.07 -5.85
N PRO A 5 -11.51 2.26 -7.08
CA PRO A 5 -10.09 2.48 -7.33
C PRO A 5 -9.52 3.71 -6.61
N ALA A 6 -10.28 4.79 -6.49
CA ALA A 6 -9.82 6.02 -5.85
C ALA A 6 -9.58 5.80 -4.36
N MET A 7 -10.44 5.05 -3.69
CA MET A 7 -10.25 4.69 -2.28
C MET A 7 -9.02 3.80 -2.06
N ARG A 8 -8.71 2.90 -3.00
CA ARG A 8 -7.51 2.06 -2.91
C ARG A 8 -6.23 2.86 -3.06
N VAL A 9 -6.20 3.79 -4.03
CA VAL A 9 -5.06 4.70 -4.23
C VAL A 9 -4.88 5.57 -2.99
N LYS A 10 -5.97 6.14 -2.46
CA LYS A 10 -5.91 6.93 -1.22
C LYS A 10 -5.34 6.13 -0.05
N ALA A 11 -5.81 4.90 0.16
CA ALA A 11 -5.30 4.05 1.23
C ALA A 11 -3.81 3.70 1.05
N LEU A 12 -3.37 3.47 -0.19
CA LEU A 12 -1.96 3.25 -0.50
C LEU A 12 -1.11 4.49 -0.15
N ASP A 13 -1.57 5.68 -0.51
CA ASP A 13 -0.84 6.91 -0.23
C ASP A 13 -0.83 7.24 1.27
N ASP A 14 -1.94 7.06 1.99
CA ASP A 14 -2.00 7.21 3.45
C ASP A 14 -0.96 6.31 4.17
N VAL A 15 -0.74 5.07 3.68
CA VAL A 15 0.25 4.15 4.24
C VAL A 15 1.68 4.55 3.90
N LYS A 16 1.94 5.10 2.70
CA LYS A 16 3.26 5.64 2.33
C LYS A 16 3.63 6.82 3.22
N ASP A 17 2.69 7.74 3.45
CA ASP A 17 2.90 8.91 4.30
C ASP A 17 3.22 8.47 5.74
N ALA A 18 2.45 7.51 6.28
CA ALA A 18 2.70 6.95 7.60
C ALA A 18 4.08 6.25 7.70
N ALA A 19 4.54 5.59 6.64
CA ALA A 19 5.87 4.98 6.60
C ALA A 19 6.98 6.03 6.67
N VAL A 20 6.84 7.14 5.93
CA VAL A 20 7.78 8.28 5.97
C VAL A 20 7.80 8.93 7.34
N GLU A 21 6.63 9.19 7.94
CA GLU A 21 6.51 9.71 9.30
C GLU A 21 7.15 8.78 10.35
N SER A 22 7.18 7.48 10.07
CA SER A 22 7.80 6.46 10.92
C SER A 22 9.31 6.29 10.70
N GLY A 23 9.94 7.11 9.85
CA GLY A 23 11.39 7.07 9.58
C GLY A 23 11.82 6.06 8.51
N PHE A 24 10.91 5.64 7.64
CA PHE A 24 11.24 4.79 6.49
C PHE A 24 11.23 5.58 5.18
N GLY A 25 12.12 5.20 4.26
CA GLY A 25 12.00 5.54 2.85
C GLY A 25 11.06 4.56 2.15
N VAL A 26 10.13 5.07 1.34
CA VAL A 26 9.31 4.27 0.43
C VAL A 26 10.08 4.08 -0.87
N ILE A 27 10.51 2.84 -1.15
CA ILE A 27 11.34 2.54 -2.33
C ILE A 27 10.49 2.16 -3.54
N ASP A 28 9.47 1.32 -3.32
CA ASP A 28 8.60 0.85 -4.40
C ASP A 28 7.24 0.38 -3.87
N ALA A 29 6.24 0.34 -4.74
CA ALA A 29 4.91 -0.19 -4.46
C ALA A 29 4.37 -0.94 -5.68
N LEU A 30 3.83 -2.14 -5.45
CA LEU A 30 3.28 -2.98 -6.51
C LEU A 30 1.97 -3.64 -6.10
N ASP A 31 1.15 -4.00 -7.08
CA ASP A 31 -0.05 -4.81 -6.87
C ASP A 31 0.34 -6.22 -6.42
N SER A 32 -0.33 -6.75 -5.40
CA SER A 32 -0.18 -8.15 -5.00
C SER A 32 -0.58 -9.09 -6.15
N PRO A 33 0.17 -10.17 -6.42
CA PRO A 33 -0.18 -11.14 -7.46
C PRO A 33 -1.41 -11.99 -7.10
N ILE A 34 -1.84 -11.96 -5.84
CA ILE A 34 -3.02 -12.67 -5.34
C ILE A 34 -3.99 -11.69 -4.67
N GLN A 35 -5.26 -12.09 -4.59
CA GLN A 35 -6.26 -11.34 -3.84
C GLN A 35 -6.19 -11.71 -2.35
N GLY A 36 -6.50 -10.74 -1.48
CA GLY A 36 -6.72 -10.98 -0.06
C GLY A 36 -7.94 -11.85 0.20
N GLY A 37 -8.15 -12.30 1.44
CA GLY A 37 -9.14 -13.32 1.81
C GLY A 37 -10.54 -13.12 1.23
N ASP A 38 -11.10 -11.91 1.33
CA ASP A 38 -12.44 -11.60 0.80
C ASP A 38 -12.46 -11.21 -0.70
N GLY A 39 -11.35 -11.36 -1.44
CA GLY A 39 -11.20 -10.87 -2.81
C GLY A 39 -10.78 -9.40 -2.90
N ASN A 40 -10.17 -8.87 -1.83
CA ASN A 40 -9.58 -7.52 -1.87
C ASN A 40 -8.35 -7.49 -2.78
N ARG A 41 -8.17 -6.39 -3.49
CA ARG A 41 -6.86 -6.06 -4.07
C ARG A 41 -5.96 -5.57 -2.96
N GLU A 42 -4.74 -6.11 -2.91
CA GLU A 42 -3.72 -5.77 -1.93
C GLU A 42 -2.49 -5.21 -2.63
N TYR A 43 -1.67 -4.48 -1.89
CA TYR A 43 -0.43 -3.88 -2.37
C TYR A 43 0.74 -4.37 -1.51
N LEU A 44 1.92 -4.47 -2.13
CA LEU A 44 3.17 -4.75 -1.44
C LEU A 44 4.05 -3.50 -1.53
N LEU A 45 4.49 -2.99 -0.38
CA LEU A 45 5.38 -1.83 -0.28
C LEU A 45 6.76 -2.28 0.14
N ARG A 46 7.79 -1.85 -0.59
CA ARG A 46 9.19 -2.00 -0.20
C ARG A 46 9.62 -0.76 0.57
N LEU A 47 9.95 -0.94 1.83
CA LEU A 47 10.44 0.11 2.71
C LEU A 47 11.93 -0.12 3.03
N GLU A 48 12.66 0.97 3.23
CA GLU A 48 14.04 0.95 3.73
C GLU A 48 14.14 1.85 4.96
N ARG A 49 14.86 1.40 5.99
CA ARG A 49 15.04 2.18 7.22
C ARG A 49 16.05 3.29 6.99
N LEU A 50 15.68 4.53 7.29
CA LEU A 50 16.57 5.69 7.25
C LEU A 50 17.35 5.86 8.56
#